data_AF-A0A164TLJ6-F1
#
_entry.id   AF-A0A164TLJ6-F1
#
_cell.length_a   1.000
_cell.length_b   1.000
_cell.length_c   1.000
_cell.angle_alpha   90.00
_cell.angle_beta   90.00
_cell.angle_gamma   90.00
#
_symmetry.space_group_name_H-M   'P 1'
#
loop_
_entity.id
_entity.type
_entity.pdbx_description
1 polymer ?
#
loop_
_entity_poly.entity_id
_entity_poly.type
_entity_poly.pdbx_seq_one_letter_code
_entity_poly.pdbx_strand_id
1 'polypeptide(L)'
;MMAWRQHSLFVSLLILSLLLGCVQSKITISENDLQQCKPVQALSALKIEVDGSASTLTRRVFDVLFPFGPGWNSILATFYISSVPNFILAFIPEQINSDTLNTMTAFATGGLLSDVFLHLVPHSFMGEHQHPGVHVIMVDEKRNIIIGLAIFVGFAAFFVMEKTFRVLGDEEDARSPSHTHSHSHDNSPNASLTTGQSTGVAASGTDALRSRSGKSTDLKEESDVPSAPVAKTSKLSAYLNLMGDFTHNITDGLAMAASFYASPLIGATTTLACFAHEIPHEIADYSILIRSGFTKRQAMGSQFLTAVGAFVGTFMGIAIHNYSSSGTEHGDTSADLTAAVRGEASGLLGTTVVAGDLVIPFVAGGFMYIGAVAVLPTLLQESRSGKQALKEMERMISLIARMKGRSSKM
;
A
#
# COMPACT_ATOMS: atom_id res chain seq x y z
N MET A 1 -37.15 69.65 19.47
CA MET A 1 -37.60 68.72 18.39
C MET A 1 -36.53 68.45 17.32
N MET A 2 -35.60 69.37 17.02
CA MET A 2 -34.57 69.14 15.97
C MET A 2 -33.50 68.09 16.34
N ALA A 3 -33.03 68.04 17.60
CA ALA A 3 -31.99 67.09 18.01
C ALA A 3 -32.43 65.60 17.93
N TRP A 4 -33.71 65.32 18.21
CA TRP A 4 -34.27 63.96 18.10
C TRP A 4 -34.39 63.48 16.65
N ARG A 5 -34.64 64.40 15.70
CA ARG A 5 -34.69 64.06 14.27
C ARG A 5 -33.30 63.72 13.72
N GLN A 6 -32.25 64.39 14.17
CA GLN A 6 -30.87 64.08 13.75
C GLN A 6 -30.39 62.73 14.29
N HIS A 7 -30.70 62.38 15.55
CA HIS A 7 -30.37 61.05 16.07
C HIS A 7 -31.16 59.92 15.39
N SER A 8 -32.44 60.12 15.10
CA SER A 8 -33.23 59.12 14.37
C SER A 8 -32.71 58.90 12.95
N LEU A 9 -32.30 59.97 12.24
CA LEU A 9 -31.70 59.85 10.92
C LEU A 9 -30.33 59.17 10.97
N PHE A 10 -29.51 59.46 11.98
CA PHE A 10 -28.19 58.85 12.14
C PHE A 10 -28.30 57.35 12.47
N VAL A 11 -29.23 56.96 13.34
CA VAL A 11 -29.50 55.56 13.67
C VAL A 11 -30.09 54.82 12.47
N SER A 12 -31.01 55.43 11.73
CA SER A 12 -31.54 54.86 10.48
C SER A 12 -30.47 54.73 9.40
N LEU A 13 -29.56 55.69 9.25
CA LEU A 13 -28.42 55.60 8.33
C LEU A 13 -27.39 54.55 8.77
N LEU A 14 -27.17 54.39 10.08
CA LEU A 14 -26.28 53.35 10.61
C LEU A 14 -26.88 51.95 10.38
N ILE A 15 -28.17 51.77 10.65
CA ILE A 15 -28.91 50.53 10.39
C ILE A 15 -28.98 50.26 8.88
N LEU A 16 -29.21 51.28 8.05
CA LEU A 16 -29.17 51.13 6.60
C LEU A 16 -27.75 50.81 6.11
N SER A 17 -26.70 51.35 6.73
CA SER A 17 -25.30 51.01 6.41
C SER A 17 -24.87 49.63 6.91
N LEU A 18 -25.48 49.12 7.99
CA LEU A 18 -25.32 47.76 8.49
C LEU A 18 -26.13 46.75 7.65
N LEU A 19 -27.27 47.18 7.09
CA LEU A 19 -28.09 46.39 6.16
C LEU A 19 -27.56 46.42 4.72
N LEU A 20 -26.95 47.54 4.29
CA LEU A 20 -26.24 47.69 3.00
C LEU A 20 -24.80 47.16 3.06
N GLY A 21 -24.24 47.05 4.26
CA GLY A 21 -22.91 46.54 4.54
C GLY A 21 -22.86 45.02 4.62
N CYS A 22 -23.37 44.31 3.61
CA CYS A 22 -22.88 42.98 3.21
C CYS A 22 -23.61 42.47 1.94
N VAL A 23 -23.63 43.24 0.85
CA VAL A 23 -23.62 42.58 -0.46
C VAL A 23 -22.16 42.45 -0.85
N GLN A 24 -21.42 41.65 -0.06
CA GLN A 24 -20.16 41.12 -0.53
C GLN A 24 -20.55 40.29 -1.77
N SER A 25 -20.23 40.76 -2.96
CA SER A 25 -20.27 39.90 -4.14
C SER A 25 -19.49 38.65 -3.78
N LYS A 26 -20.20 37.52 -3.54
CA LYS A 26 -19.55 36.24 -3.30
C LYS A 26 -18.85 35.95 -4.62
N ILE A 27 -17.55 36.24 -4.66
CA ILE A 27 -16.67 35.71 -5.69
C ILE A 27 -16.88 34.20 -5.63
N THR A 28 -17.20 33.62 -6.77
CA THR A 28 -17.28 32.17 -7.01
C THR A 28 -16.36 31.95 -8.19
N ILE A 29 -15.22 31.33 -7.91
CA ILE A 29 -14.23 30.91 -8.90
C ILE A 29 -14.25 29.40 -8.86
N SER A 30 -14.55 28.82 -10.01
CA SER A 30 -14.51 27.40 -10.23
C SER A 30 -13.17 26.97 -10.81
N GLU A 31 -12.90 25.67 -10.74
CA GLU A 31 -11.74 25.07 -11.41
C GLU A 31 -11.75 25.28 -12.94
N ASN A 32 -12.93 25.32 -13.57
CA ASN A 32 -13.08 25.58 -15.01
C ASN A 32 -12.64 27.01 -15.36
N ASP A 33 -12.96 27.99 -14.52
CA ASP A 33 -12.49 29.38 -14.69
C ASP A 33 -10.95 29.45 -14.69
N LEU A 34 -10.31 28.60 -13.88
CA LEU A 34 -8.87 28.51 -13.78
C LEU A 34 -8.25 27.85 -15.02
N GLN A 35 -8.90 26.84 -15.60
CA GLN A 35 -8.49 26.24 -16.87
C GLN A 35 -8.63 27.20 -18.06
N GLN A 36 -9.55 28.16 -17.99
CA GLN A 36 -9.73 29.19 -19.02
C GLN A 36 -8.66 30.29 -18.97
N CYS A 37 -7.81 30.32 -17.95
CA CYS A 37 -6.73 31.29 -17.85
C CYS A 37 -5.68 31.07 -18.95
N LYS A 38 -5.34 32.13 -19.70
CA LYS A 38 -4.38 32.06 -20.84
C LYS A 38 -3.05 31.34 -20.51
N PRO A 39 -2.40 31.58 -19.35
CA PRO A 39 -1.18 30.85 -19.01
C PRO A 39 -1.41 29.34 -18.84
N VAL A 40 -2.54 28.94 -18.25
CA VAL A 40 -2.88 27.52 -18.03
C VAL A 40 -3.17 26.83 -19.36
N GLN A 41 -3.86 27.50 -20.28
CA GLN A 41 -4.08 26.99 -21.64
C GLN A 41 -2.77 26.83 -22.42
N ALA A 42 -1.89 27.84 -22.36
CA ALA A 42 -0.59 27.80 -23.03
C ALA A 42 0.30 26.67 -22.49
N LEU A 43 0.36 26.52 -21.17
CA LEU A 43 1.08 25.43 -20.51
C LEU A 43 0.46 24.06 -20.84
N SER A 44 -0.87 23.97 -20.89
CA SER A 44 -1.57 22.74 -21.27
C SER A 44 -1.27 22.33 -22.70
N ALA A 45 -1.29 23.27 -23.65
CA ALA A 45 -0.92 23.02 -25.05
C ALA A 45 0.52 22.52 -25.16
N LEU A 46 1.46 23.17 -24.47
CA LEU A 46 2.86 22.75 -24.44
C LEU A 46 3.03 21.36 -23.82
N LYS A 47 2.34 21.07 -22.70
CA LYS A 47 2.39 19.76 -22.05
C LYS A 47 1.86 18.66 -22.97
N ILE A 48 0.77 18.89 -23.68
CA ILE A 48 0.22 17.92 -24.65
C ILE A 48 1.22 17.66 -25.79
N GLU A 49 1.89 18.70 -26.28
CA GLU A 49 2.91 18.57 -27.33
C GLU A 49 4.14 17.77 -26.84
N VAL A 50 4.61 18.05 -25.62
CA VAL A 50 5.72 17.33 -24.98
C VAL A 50 5.35 15.88 -24.70
N ASP A 51 4.16 15.62 -24.13
CA ASP A 51 3.66 14.28 -23.80
C ASP A 51 3.34 13.46 -25.07
N GLY A 52 3.05 14.12 -26.19
CA GLY A 52 2.94 13.50 -27.52
C GLY A 52 4.30 13.13 -28.12
N SER A 53 5.37 13.83 -27.74
CA SER A 53 6.74 13.59 -28.21
C SER A 53 7.52 12.61 -27.32
N ALA A 54 7.12 12.46 -26.05
CA ALA A 54 7.69 11.51 -25.10
C ALA A 54 7.38 10.04 -25.48
N SER A 55 8.23 9.11 -25.03
CA SER A 55 8.38 7.73 -25.53
C SER A 55 7.11 7.09 -26.13
N THR A 56 6.99 7.19 -27.46
CA THR A 56 5.89 6.60 -28.23
C THR A 56 5.77 5.10 -28.02
N LEU A 57 6.85 4.42 -27.64
CA LEU A 57 6.83 2.97 -27.42
C LEU A 57 6.00 2.60 -26.18
N THR A 58 6.32 3.16 -25.01
CA THR A 58 5.60 2.84 -23.76
C THR A 58 4.12 3.17 -23.87
N ARG A 59 3.80 4.32 -24.47
CA ARG A 59 2.41 4.73 -24.69
C ARG A 59 1.67 3.78 -25.63
N ARG A 60 2.27 3.41 -26.76
CA ARG A 60 1.69 2.40 -27.68
C ARG A 60 1.49 1.06 -27.00
N VAL A 61 2.44 0.62 -26.18
CA VAL A 61 2.31 -0.63 -25.42
C VAL A 61 1.13 -0.55 -24.46
N PHE A 62 1.00 0.55 -23.71
CA PHE A 62 -0.11 0.75 -22.78
C PHE A 62 -1.46 0.90 -23.48
N ASP A 63 -1.53 1.59 -24.61
CA ASP A 63 -2.75 1.72 -25.40
C ASP A 63 -3.22 0.36 -25.95
N VAL A 64 -2.27 -0.54 -26.26
CA VAL A 64 -2.57 -1.93 -26.68
C VAL A 64 -3.00 -2.79 -25.50
N LEU A 65 -2.35 -2.63 -24.34
CA LEU A 65 -2.66 -3.40 -23.13
C LEU A 65 -3.97 -2.95 -22.45
N PHE A 66 -4.32 -1.68 -22.57
CA PHE A 66 -5.46 -1.04 -21.89
C PHE A 66 -6.31 -0.19 -22.85
N PRO A 67 -6.97 -0.81 -23.84
CA PRO A 67 -7.66 -0.07 -24.90
C PRO A 67 -9.06 0.45 -24.52
N PHE A 68 -9.54 0.15 -23.31
CA PHE A 68 -10.91 0.44 -22.90
C PHE A 68 -11.00 1.71 -22.02
N GLY A 69 -12.19 1.95 -21.45
CA GLY A 69 -12.38 2.99 -20.44
C GLY A 69 -11.80 2.58 -19.07
N PRO A 70 -11.70 3.52 -18.11
CA PRO A 70 -11.02 3.31 -16.83
C PRO A 70 -11.53 2.07 -16.08
N GLY A 71 -12.85 1.90 -15.93
CA GLY A 71 -13.39 0.72 -15.22
C GLY A 71 -13.05 -0.63 -15.87
N TRP A 72 -13.12 -0.72 -17.21
CA TRP A 72 -12.75 -1.96 -17.92
C TRP A 72 -11.24 -2.19 -17.91
N ASN A 73 -10.44 -1.13 -18.02
CA ASN A 73 -8.99 -1.23 -17.89
C ASN A 73 -8.57 -1.67 -16.49
N SER A 74 -9.25 -1.21 -15.43
CA SER A 74 -9.02 -1.70 -14.07
C SER A 74 -9.31 -3.19 -13.96
N ILE A 75 -10.43 -3.68 -14.49
CA ILE A 75 -10.77 -5.12 -14.47
C ILE A 75 -9.73 -5.94 -15.25
N LEU A 76 -9.29 -5.43 -16.41
CA LEU A 76 -8.28 -6.09 -17.24
C LEU A 76 -6.90 -6.11 -16.55
N ALA A 77 -6.52 -5.01 -15.91
CA ALA A 77 -5.30 -4.93 -15.12
C ALA A 77 -5.32 -5.91 -13.94
N THR A 78 -6.42 -5.97 -13.22
CA THR A 78 -6.65 -6.95 -12.14
C THR A 78 -6.52 -8.38 -12.66
N PHE A 79 -7.09 -8.66 -13.83
CA PHE A 79 -6.88 -9.95 -14.48
C PHE A 79 -5.40 -10.22 -14.76
N TYR A 80 -4.61 -9.25 -15.22
CA TYR A 80 -3.17 -9.44 -15.46
C TYR A 80 -2.38 -9.72 -14.18
N ILE A 81 -2.57 -8.92 -13.12
CA ILE A 81 -1.82 -9.08 -11.87
C ILE A 81 -2.22 -10.34 -11.11
N SER A 82 -3.48 -10.78 -11.22
CA SER A 82 -3.94 -11.96 -10.49
C SER A 82 -3.78 -13.28 -11.26
N SER A 83 -3.96 -13.30 -12.59
CA SER A 83 -3.95 -14.56 -13.35
C SER A 83 -2.55 -14.99 -13.81
N VAL A 84 -1.70 -14.03 -14.22
CA VAL A 84 -0.41 -14.34 -14.84
C VAL A 84 0.61 -14.85 -13.81
N PRO A 85 0.80 -14.22 -12.63
CA PRO A 85 1.65 -14.78 -11.58
C PRO A 85 1.21 -16.18 -11.15
N ASN A 86 -0.09 -16.38 -10.93
CA ASN A 86 -0.67 -17.69 -10.61
C ASN A 86 -0.42 -18.74 -11.70
N PHE A 87 -0.46 -18.36 -12.98
CA PHE A 87 -0.09 -19.25 -14.08
C PHE A 87 1.41 -19.57 -14.09
N ILE A 88 2.27 -18.59 -13.81
CA ILE A 88 3.73 -18.79 -13.70
C ILE A 88 4.05 -19.79 -12.59
N LEU A 89 3.36 -19.74 -11.44
CA LEU A 89 3.52 -20.69 -10.33
C LEU A 89 3.35 -22.16 -10.76
N ALA A 90 2.49 -22.44 -11.76
CA ALA A 90 2.26 -23.79 -12.25
C ALA A 90 3.56 -24.47 -12.73
N PHE A 91 4.50 -23.68 -13.26
CA PHE A 91 5.79 -24.13 -13.80
C PHE A 91 6.92 -24.12 -12.77
N ILE A 92 6.67 -23.60 -11.57
CA ILE A 92 7.68 -23.51 -10.52
C ILE A 92 7.74 -24.83 -9.74
N PRO A 93 8.95 -25.35 -9.44
CA PRO A 93 9.13 -26.57 -8.67
C PRO A 93 8.69 -26.39 -7.21
N GLU A 94 8.27 -27.48 -6.57
CA GLU A 94 7.78 -27.48 -5.19
C GLU A 94 8.85 -27.14 -4.15
N GLN A 95 10.13 -27.32 -4.48
CA GLN A 95 11.26 -27.12 -3.57
C GLN A 95 12.11 -25.94 -4.03
N ILE A 96 11.87 -24.78 -3.43
CA ILE A 96 12.67 -23.57 -3.61
C ILE A 96 13.61 -23.42 -2.40
N ASN A 97 14.88 -23.12 -2.67
CA ASN A 97 15.87 -22.83 -1.62
C ASN A 97 15.42 -21.62 -0.79
N SER A 98 15.59 -21.67 0.53
CA SER A 98 15.36 -20.53 1.44
C SER A 98 16.09 -19.26 1.02
N ASP A 99 17.30 -19.37 0.46
CA ASP A 99 18.03 -18.17 0.01
C ASP A 99 17.30 -17.47 -1.14
N THR A 100 16.77 -18.24 -2.10
CA THR A 100 15.99 -17.71 -3.22
C THR A 100 14.67 -17.13 -2.75
N LEU A 101 14.02 -17.77 -1.79
CA LEU A 101 12.80 -17.26 -1.15
C LEU A 101 13.05 -15.88 -0.52
N ASN A 102 14.14 -15.74 0.22
CA ASN A 102 14.48 -14.50 0.92
C ASN A 102 14.83 -13.38 -0.06
N THR A 103 15.56 -13.69 -1.14
CA THR A 103 15.80 -12.72 -2.22
C THR A 103 14.49 -12.30 -2.90
N MET A 104 13.58 -13.25 -3.16
CA MET A 104 12.28 -12.95 -3.78
C MET A 104 11.42 -12.07 -2.87
N THR A 105 11.25 -12.44 -1.59
CA THR A 105 10.51 -11.64 -0.61
C THR A 105 11.12 -10.26 -0.41
N ALA A 106 12.46 -10.13 -0.41
CA ALA A 106 13.15 -8.84 -0.32
C ALA A 106 12.91 -7.97 -1.55
N PHE A 107 12.95 -8.55 -2.75
CA PHE A 107 12.63 -7.86 -3.98
C PHE A 107 11.16 -7.41 -4.00
N ALA A 108 10.23 -8.29 -3.60
CA ALA A 108 8.81 -8.00 -3.51
C ALA A 108 8.53 -6.84 -2.55
N THR A 109 9.09 -6.90 -1.33
CA THR A 109 8.97 -5.84 -0.31
C THR A 109 9.56 -4.52 -0.80
N GLY A 110 10.72 -4.56 -1.48
CA GLY A 110 11.34 -3.38 -2.06
C GLY A 110 10.50 -2.79 -3.20
N GLY A 111 9.91 -3.62 -4.06
CA GLY A 111 9.01 -3.22 -5.14
C GLY A 111 7.73 -2.57 -4.60
N LEU A 112 7.11 -3.19 -3.60
CA LEU A 112 5.90 -2.68 -2.93
C LEU A 112 6.17 -1.35 -2.21
N LEU A 113 7.23 -1.24 -1.41
CA LEU A 113 7.60 0.02 -0.76
C LEU A 113 8.00 1.11 -1.77
N SER A 114 8.63 0.73 -2.89
CA SER A 114 8.94 1.67 -3.97
C SER A 114 7.67 2.21 -4.63
N ASP A 115 6.67 1.37 -4.89
CA ASP A 115 5.38 1.83 -5.43
C ASP A 115 4.69 2.79 -4.45
N VAL A 116 4.68 2.46 -3.15
CA VAL A 116 4.13 3.37 -2.13
C VAL A 116 4.84 4.72 -2.12
N PHE A 117 6.16 4.76 -1.94
CA PHE A 117 6.87 6.01 -1.70
C PHE A 117 7.16 6.84 -2.96
N LEU A 118 7.35 6.20 -4.11
CA LEU A 118 7.70 6.90 -5.35
C LEU A 118 6.49 7.17 -6.22
N HIS A 119 5.37 6.48 -6.00
CA HIS A 119 4.20 6.57 -6.87
C HIS A 119 2.93 6.92 -6.08
N LEU A 120 2.44 6.06 -5.17
CA LEU A 120 1.12 6.24 -4.54
C LEU A 120 1.06 7.43 -3.55
N VAL A 121 2.07 7.60 -2.69
CA VAL A 121 2.10 8.70 -1.71
C VAL A 121 2.21 10.06 -2.41
N PRO A 122 3.19 10.30 -3.32
CA PRO A 122 3.25 11.55 -4.06
C PRO A 122 1.95 11.83 -4.82
N HIS A 123 1.39 10.82 -5.48
CA HIS A 123 0.14 10.95 -6.22
C HIS A 123 -1.04 11.36 -5.34
N SER A 124 -1.15 10.79 -4.14
CA SER A 124 -2.22 11.13 -3.18
C SER A 124 -2.29 12.62 -2.87
N PHE A 125 -1.13 13.29 -2.80
CA PHE A 125 -1.08 14.75 -2.60
C PHE A 125 -1.26 15.54 -3.91
N MET A 126 -0.98 14.94 -5.07
CA MET A 126 -1.12 15.55 -6.39
C MET A 126 -2.52 15.41 -7.04
N GLY A 127 -3.46 14.65 -6.46
CA GLY A 127 -4.85 14.56 -6.95
C GLY A 127 -5.02 13.85 -8.30
N GLU A 128 -6.28 13.65 -8.72
CA GLU A 128 -6.66 12.89 -9.92
C GLU A 128 -6.78 13.75 -11.18
N HIS A 129 -6.20 13.32 -12.31
CA HIS A 129 -6.17 14.07 -13.59
C HIS A 129 -6.57 13.22 -14.79
N GLN A 130 -7.85 13.28 -15.18
CA GLN A 130 -8.31 12.58 -16.37
C GLN A 130 -8.05 13.35 -17.68
N HIS A 131 -7.96 14.67 -17.61
CA HIS A 131 -7.84 15.51 -18.80
C HIS A 131 -6.38 15.71 -19.24
N PRO A 132 -6.09 15.64 -20.55
CA PRO A 132 -4.77 15.96 -21.06
C PRO A 132 -4.48 17.45 -20.89
N GLY A 133 -3.32 17.79 -20.31
CA GLY A 133 -2.91 19.17 -20.10
C GLY A 133 -2.27 19.39 -18.73
N VAL A 134 -2.10 20.67 -18.36
CA VAL A 134 -1.62 21.04 -17.03
C VAL A 134 -2.79 21.10 -16.09
N HIS A 135 -2.65 20.39 -14.97
CA HIS A 135 -3.60 20.47 -13.88
C HIS A 135 -3.12 21.43 -12.80
N VAL A 136 -4.04 22.21 -12.25
CA VAL A 136 -3.77 23.14 -11.14
C VAL A 136 -4.57 22.69 -9.93
N ILE A 137 -3.86 22.27 -8.88
CA ILE A 137 -4.47 21.82 -7.63
C ILE A 137 -4.40 22.98 -6.64
N MET A 138 -5.52 23.27 -5.99
CA MET A 138 -5.49 24.10 -4.79
C MET A 138 -5.01 23.27 -3.61
N VAL A 139 -3.79 23.55 -3.14
CA VAL A 139 -3.22 22.90 -1.96
C VAL A 139 -3.55 23.73 -0.73
N ASP A 140 -4.41 23.19 0.13
CA ASP A 140 -4.70 23.73 1.46
C ASP A 140 -4.26 22.74 2.55
N GLU A 141 -3.95 23.25 3.74
CA GLU A 141 -3.52 22.48 4.90
C GLU A 141 -4.56 21.42 5.28
N LYS A 142 -5.85 21.78 5.27
CA LYS A 142 -6.94 20.84 5.59
C LYS A 142 -6.99 19.67 4.60
N ARG A 143 -6.80 19.93 3.31
CA ARG A 143 -6.75 18.89 2.27
C ARG A 143 -5.61 17.91 2.56
N ASN A 144 -4.41 18.42 2.81
CA ASN A 144 -3.25 17.56 3.07
C ASN A 144 -3.41 16.76 4.38
N ILE A 145 -4.05 17.32 5.41
CA ILE A 145 -4.37 16.61 6.64
C ILE A 145 -5.35 15.46 6.36
N ILE A 146 -6.39 15.68 5.54
CA ILE A 146 -7.35 14.62 5.19
C ILE A 146 -6.67 13.49 4.41
N ILE A 147 -5.82 13.82 3.43
CA ILE A 147 -5.06 12.82 2.68
C ILE A 147 -4.12 12.05 3.60
N GLY A 148 -3.38 12.73 4.48
CA GLY A 148 -2.51 12.09 5.47
C GLY A 148 -3.28 11.21 6.47
N LEU A 149 -4.47 11.65 6.87
CA LEU A 149 -5.37 10.87 7.73
C LEU A 149 -5.85 9.62 7.00
N ALA A 150 -6.16 9.69 5.71
CA ALA A 150 -6.55 8.51 4.93
C ALA A 150 -5.40 7.49 4.83
N ILE A 151 -4.14 7.93 4.65
CA ILE A 151 -2.96 7.06 4.74
C ILE A 151 -2.88 6.39 6.11
N PHE A 152 -3.04 7.17 7.19
CA PHE A 152 -3.01 6.62 8.54
C PHE A 152 -4.15 5.62 8.80
N VAL A 153 -5.37 5.92 8.35
CA VAL A 153 -6.53 5.04 8.46
C VAL A 153 -6.31 3.74 7.68
N GLY A 154 -5.73 3.81 6.47
CA GLY A 154 -5.34 2.64 5.71
C GLY A 154 -4.35 1.76 6.47
N PHE A 155 -3.28 2.36 6.99
CA PHE A 155 -2.29 1.66 7.82
C PHE A 155 -2.94 1.00 9.05
N ALA A 156 -3.76 1.75 9.78
CA ALA A 156 -4.43 1.27 10.99
C ALA A 156 -5.46 0.17 10.70
N ALA A 157 -6.21 0.27 9.60
CA ALA A 157 -7.16 -0.75 9.18
C ALA A 157 -6.45 -2.08 8.92
N PHE A 158 -5.33 -2.07 8.21
CA PHE A 158 -4.52 -3.26 7.95
C PHE A 158 -3.93 -3.85 9.24
N PHE A 159 -3.42 -3.01 10.14
CA PHE A 159 -2.99 -3.44 11.46
C PHE A 159 -4.10 -4.14 12.25
N VAL A 160 -5.31 -3.54 12.29
CA VAL A 160 -6.45 -4.11 13.01
C VAL A 160 -6.90 -5.42 12.38
N MET A 161 -6.94 -5.50 11.05
CA MET A 161 -7.28 -6.72 10.33
C MET A 161 -6.29 -7.85 10.64
N GLU A 162 -4.98 -7.63 10.47
CA GLU A 162 -3.97 -8.65 10.76
C GLU A 162 -4.03 -9.07 12.24
N LYS A 163 -4.16 -8.09 13.15
CA LYS A 163 -4.24 -8.37 14.58
C LYS A 163 -5.47 -9.19 14.95
N THR A 164 -6.62 -8.86 14.37
CA THR A 164 -7.88 -9.60 14.57
C THR A 164 -7.73 -11.04 14.11
N PHE A 165 -7.16 -11.26 12.92
CA PHE A 165 -6.96 -12.61 12.40
C PHE A 165 -5.99 -13.43 13.24
N ARG A 166 -4.90 -12.82 13.72
CA ARG A 166 -3.96 -13.52 14.60
C ARG A 166 -4.59 -13.91 15.94
N VAL A 167 -5.41 -13.04 16.54
CA VAL A 167 -6.12 -13.35 17.79
C VAL A 167 -7.14 -14.47 17.60
N LEU A 168 -7.91 -14.43 16.51
CA LEU A 168 -8.88 -15.49 16.19
C LEU A 168 -8.18 -16.83 15.93
N GLY A 169 -6.99 -16.81 15.32
CA GLY A 169 -6.18 -18.01 15.10
C GLY A 169 -5.66 -18.62 16.40
N ASP A 170 -5.19 -17.81 17.35
CA ASP A 170 -4.65 -18.30 18.62
C ASP A 170 -5.74 -18.93 19.53
N GLU A 171 -7.02 -18.53 19.39
CA GLU A 171 -8.14 -19.11 20.17
C GLU A 171 -8.54 -20.53 19.74
N GLU A 172 -8.28 -20.92 18.48
CA GLU A 172 -8.58 -22.29 18.00
C GLU A 172 -7.61 -23.33 18.54
N ASP A 173 -6.35 -22.97 18.81
CA ASP A 173 -5.37 -23.84 19.46
C ASP A 173 -5.70 -24.10 20.95
N ALA A 174 -6.45 -23.20 21.61
CA ALA A 174 -6.90 -23.37 22.99
C ALA A 174 -8.11 -24.31 23.16
N ARG A 175 -8.78 -24.71 22.05
CA ARG A 175 -9.97 -25.58 22.06
C ARG A 175 -9.69 -27.05 21.72
N SER A 176 -8.43 -27.46 21.65
CA SER A 176 -8.06 -28.88 21.59
C SER A 176 -8.10 -29.52 22.99
N PRO A 177 -9.02 -30.46 23.31
CA PRO A 177 -9.07 -31.10 24.61
C PRO A 177 -8.05 -32.24 24.68
N SER A 178 -6.82 -31.95 25.08
CA SER A 178 -5.88 -32.98 25.55
C SER A 178 -5.72 -32.88 27.06
N HIS A 179 -6.67 -33.46 27.78
CA HIS A 179 -6.51 -33.81 29.19
C HIS A 179 -5.60 -35.03 29.31
N THR A 180 -4.41 -34.86 29.89
CA THR A 180 -3.80 -35.89 30.74
C THR A 180 -3.05 -35.21 31.88
N HIS A 181 -3.66 -35.28 33.06
CA HIS A 181 -3.08 -34.87 34.33
C HIS A 181 -2.07 -35.94 34.79
N SER A 182 -0.83 -35.55 35.12
CA SER A 182 -0.03 -36.28 36.10
C SER A 182 0.54 -35.30 37.12
N HIS A 183 -0.02 -35.34 38.32
CA HIS A 183 0.49 -34.63 39.48
C HIS A 183 1.73 -35.37 40.02
N SER A 184 2.85 -34.68 40.14
CA SER A 184 3.87 -35.02 41.14
C SER A 184 4.13 -33.77 41.96
N HIS A 185 3.66 -33.81 43.21
CA HIS A 185 3.92 -32.81 44.22
C HIS A 185 5.42 -32.75 44.51
N ASP A 186 5.99 -31.54 44.53
CA ASP A 186 6.97 -31.24 45.57
C ASP A 186 6.76 -29.82 46.08
N ASN A 187 6.95 -29.69 47.39
CA ASN A 187 6.37 -28.67 48.24
C ASN A 187 7.48 -27.73 48.71
N SER A 188 7.41 -26.44 48.42
CA SER A 188 8.07 -25.40 49.25
C SER A 188 7.47 -24.02 48.98
N PRO A 189 7.12 -23.25 50.03
CA PRO A 189 6.46 -21.97 49.90
C PRO A 189 7.49 -20.84 49.84
N ASN A 190 7.30 -19.87 48.94
CA ASN A 190 7.57 -18.49 49.29
C ASN A 190 6.85 -17.52 48.33
N ALA A 191 6.16 -16.58 48.95
CA ALA A 191 5.40 -15.52 48.34
C ALA A 191 6.29 -14.55 47.55
N SER A 192 5.79 -14.04 46.42
CA SER A 192 5.89 -12.62 46.06
C SER A 192 5.10 -12.35 44.79
N LEU A 193 4.28 -11.30 44.83
CA LEU A 193 3.76 -10.59 43.67
C LEU A 193 4.89 -10.20 42.69
N THR A 194 4.60 -10.18 41.38
CA THR A 194 4.88 -9.10 40.40
C THR A 194 4.27 -9.51 39.04
N THR A 195 3.41 -8.72 38.40
CA THR A 195 3.67 -7.49 37.62
C THR A 195 4.49 -7.78 36.36
N GLY A 196 3.82 -7.67 35.20
CA GLY A 196 4.44 -7.78 33.89
C GLY A 196 5.46 -6.69 33.63
N GLN A 197 6.55 -7.05 32.95
CA GLN A 197 7.42 -6.12 32.26
C GLN A 197 7.99 -6.74 30.98
N SER A 198 7.79 -5.97 29.92
CA SER A 198 8.45 -6.03 28.61
C SER A 198 9.96 -5.84 28.73
N THR A 199 10.74 -6.68 28.06
CA THR A 199 12.19 -6.51 27.94
C THR A 199 12.54 -5.89 26.58
N GLY A 200 12.85 -4.60 26.61
CA GLY A 200 13.67 -3.94 25.60
C GLY A 200 15.15 -4.13 25.89
N VAL A 201 15.93 -4.20 24.80
CA VAL A 201 17.35 -3.84 24.66
C VAL A 201 18.35 -4.30 25.73
N ALA A 202 19.14 -5.33 25.40
CA ALA A 202 20.40 -5.62 26.07
C ALA A 202 21.57 -4.92 25.35
N ALA A 203 22.21 -4.02 26.08
CA ALA A 203 23.48 -3.41 25.74
C ALA A 203 24.66 -4.37 26.00
N SER A 204 25.70 -4.16 25.22
CA SER A 204 27.01 -4.82 25.23
C SER A 204 27.71 -4.75 26.59
N GLY A 205 28.36 -5.86 26.98
CA GLY A 205 29.28 -5.93 28.11
C GLY A 205 30.29 -7.06 27.88
N THR A 206 31.47 -6.68 27.42
CA THR A 206 32.69 -7.50 27.41
C THR A 206 33.14 -7.75 28.85
N ASP A 207 33.42 -8.99 29.24
CA ASP A 207 34.76 -9.32 29.72
C ASP A 207 35.02 -10.82 29.91
N ALA A 208 36.28 -11.16 29.71
CA ALA A 208 36.87 -12.49 29.66
C ALA A 208 36.85 -13.24 31.00
N LEU A 209 36.97 -14.57 30.95
CA LEU A 209 37.94 -15.32 31.77
C LEU A 209 38.14 -16.75 31.22
N ARG A 210 39.43 -17.06 30.99
CA ARG A 210 39.98 -18.31 30.46
C ARG A 210 40.03 -19.39 31.55
N SER A 211 39.77 -20.64 31.19
CA SER A 211 40.42 -21.80 31.81
C SER A 211 40.84 -22.81 30.73
N ARG A 212 41.89 -23.56 31.03
CA ARG A 212 42.95 -23.99 30.10
C ARG A 212 43.05 -25.51 30.07
N SER A 213 43.42 -26.04 28.89
CA SER A 213 44.33 -27.19 28.67
C SER A 213 43.78 -28.62 28.63
N GLY A 214 43.96 -29.28 27.47
CA GLY A 214 43.97 -30.73 27.26
C GLY A 214 44.28 -31.06 25.80
N LYS A 215 45.29 -31.89 25.52
CA LYS A 215 46.03 -32.04 24.26
C LYS A 215 45.68 -33.34 23.52
N SER A 216 45.69 -33.28 22.17
CA SER A 216 45.88 -34.38 21.16
C SER A 216 44.79 -35.48 21.12
N THR A 217 44.26 -35.95 19.99
CA THR A 217 44.88 -36.49 18.75
C THR A 217 43.87 -36.54 17.58
N ASP A 218 44.42 -36.54 16.36
CA ASP A 218 43.80 -36.92 15.06
C ASP A 218 42.82 -38.10 15.15
N LEU A 219 41.60 -37.92 14.61
CA LEU A 219 40.89 -38.91 13.77
C LEU A 219 39.87 -38.15 12.91
N LYS A 220 40.01 -38.28 11.59
CA LYS A 220 38.99 -37.92 10.59
C LYS A 220 37.86 -38.95 10.69
N GLU A 221 36.70 -38.54 11.16
CA GLU A 221 35.44 -39.22 10.85
C GLU A 221 34.45 -38.20 10.30
N GLU A 222 34.03 -38.51 9.08
CA GLU A 222 32.94 -37.93 8.31
C GLU A 222 31.65 -38.16 9.11
N SER A 223 31.15 -37.10 9.76
CA SER A 223 29.83 -37.12 10.40
C SER A 223 28.89 -36.27 9.56
N ASP A 224 28.00 -36.98 8.85
CA ASP A 224 26.73 -36.46 8.36
C ASP A 224 26.06 -35.67 9.48
N VAL A 225 26.06 -34.34 9.36
CA VAL A 225 25.27 -33.48 10.23
C VAL A 225 23.82 -33.60 9.74
N PRO A 226 22.88 -34.12 10.53
CA PRO A 226 21.48 -34.04 10.17
C PRO A 226 21.13 -32.56 10.11
N SER A 227 20.76 -32.08 8.92
CA SER A 227 20.14 -30.77 8.78
C SER A 227 18.99 -30.67 9.79
N ALA A 228 19.08 -29.67 10.68
CA ALA A 228 18.06 -29.42 11.68
C ALA A 228 16.69 -29.37 10.99
N PRO A 229 15.65 -30.02 11.55
CA PRO A 229 14.34 -30.00 10.94
C PRO A 229 13.86 -28.55 10.94
N VAL A 230 13.68 -27.97 9.76
CA VAL A 230 12.96 -26.72 9.57
C VAL A 230 11.62 -26.89 10.30
N ALA A 231 11.36 -26.04 11.29
CA ALA A 231 10.18 -26.14 12.14
C ALA A 231 8.94 -26.28 11.25
N LYS A 232 8.12 -27.31 11.49
CA LYS A 232 6.85 -27.49 10.77
C LYS A 232 5.99 -26.27 11.04
N THR A 233 5.87 -25.39 10.05
CA THR A 233 4.88 -24.31 10.06
C THR A 233 3.51 -24.94 10.30
N SER A 234 2.81 -24.52 11.36
CA SER A 234 1.51 -25.08 11.72
C SER A 234 0.48 -24.75 10.63
N LYS A 235 -0.54 -25.60 10.45
CA LYS A 235 -1.63 -25.34 9.50
C LYS A 235 -2.31 -23.99 9.75
N LEU A 236 -2.33 -23.54 11.00
CA LEU A 236 -2.80 -22.20 11.38
C LEU A 236 -2.01 -21.09 10.68
N SER A 237 -0.68 -21.17 10.70
CA SER A 237 0.20 -20.19 10.06
C SER A 237 -0.01 -20.14 8.54
N ALA A 238 -0.34 -21.28 7.91
CA ALA A 238 -0.73 -21.32 6.50
C ALA A 238 -2.05 -20.59 6.22
N TYR A 239 -3.07 -20.74 7.06
CA TYR A 239 -4.34 -20.03 6.91
C TYR A 239 -4.22 -18.53 7.19
N LEU A 240 -3.40 -18.15 8.18
CA LEU A 240 -3.09 -16.74 8.45
C LEU A 240 -2.37 -16.09 7.26
N ASN A 241 -1.46 -16.84 6.60
CA ASN A 241 -0.81 -16.39 5.37
C ASN A 241 -1.82 -16.14 4.25
N LEU A 242 -2.71 -17.11 3.98
CA LEU A 242 -3.75 -16.97 2.95
C LEU A 242 -4.69 -15.79 3.21
N MET A 243 -5.02 -15.52 4.47
CA MET A 243 -5.86 -14.38 4.82
C MET A 243 -5.15 -13.04 4.60
N GLY A 244 -3.87 -12.97 4.97
CA GLY A 244 -3.02 -11.82 4.66
C GLY A 244 -2.94 -11.58 3.16
N ASP A 245 -2.69 -12.64 2.38
CA ASP A 245 -2.61 -12.60 0.93
C ASP A 245 -3.95 -12.19 0.28
N PHE A 246 -5.08 -12.72 0.74
CA PHE A 246 -6.40 -12.27 0.27
C PHE A 246 -6.65 -10.78 0.53
N THR A 247 -6.24 -10.28 1.70
CA THR A 247 -6.41 -8.87 2.09
C THR A 247 -5.48 -7.96 1.28
N HIS A 248 -4.24 -8.39 1.04
CA HIS A 248 -3.32 -7.70 0.13
C HIS A 248 -3.96 -7.60 -1.26
N ASN A 249 -4.45 -8.73 -1.80
CA ASN A 249 -5.03 -8.80 -3.13
C ASN A 249 -6.20 -7.80 -3.27
N ILE A 250 -7.04 -7.66 -2.24
CA ILE A 250 -8.09 -6.62 -2.20
C ILE A 250 -7.49 -5.22 -2.40
N THR A 251 -6.40 -4.88 -1.71
CA THR A 251 -5.76 -3.56 -1.89
C THR A 251 -5.16 -3.37 -3.27
N ASP A 252 -4.57 -4.39 -3.87
CA ASP A 252 -4.08 -4.36 -5.25
C ASP A 252 -5.20 -4.05 -6.23
N GLY A 253 -6.33 -4.75 -6.08
CA GLY A 253 -7.53 -4.50 -6.87
C GLY A 253 -8.08 -3.09 -6.70
N LEU A 254 -8.08 -2.58 -5.47
CA LEU A 254 -8.53 -1.23 -5.14
C LEU A 254 -7.61 -0.17 -5.75
N ALA A 255 -6.29 -0.43 -5.75
CA ALA A 255 -5.28 0.39 -6.42
C ALA A 255 -5.52 0.45 -7.93
N MET A 256 -5.80 -0.69 -8.59
CA MET A 256 -6.08 -0.73 -10.03
C MET A 256 -7.29 0.13 -10.39
N ALA A 257 -8.37 0.07 -9.60
CA ALA A 257 -9.53 0.94 -9.81
C ALA A 257 -9.13 2.42 -9.68
N ALA A 258 -8.60 2.81 -8.53
CA ALA A 258 -8.30 4.21 -8.25
C ALA A 258 -7.28 4.81 -9.23
N SER A 259 -6.22 4.07 -9.59
CA SER A 259 -5.20 4.55 -10.50
C SER A 259 -5.70 4.76 -11.94
N PHE A 260 -6.54 3.86 -12.47
CA PHE A 260 -7.10 4.04 -13.82
C PHE A 260 -8.17 5.14 -13.89
N TYR A 261 -8.95 5.32 -12.81
CA TYR A 261 -9.84 6.48 -12.69
C TYR A 261 -9.07 7.79 -12.49
N ALA A 262 -7.88 7.75 -11.90
CA ALA A 262 -7.01 8.92 -11.82
C ALA A 262 -6.42 9.29 -13.19
N SER A 263 -5.73 8.37 -13.87
CA SER A 263 -5.36 8.52 -15.29
C SER A 263 -4.95 7.19 -15.95
N PRO A 264 -5.05 7.06 -17.28
CA PRO A 264 -4.59 5.84 -17.98
C PRO A 264 -3.10 5.52 -17.76
N LEU A 265 -2.24 6.54 -17.73
CA LEU A 265 -0.80 6.35 -17.53
C LEU A 265 -0.50 5.85 -16.11
N ILE A 266 -1.14 6.45 -15.11
CA ILE A 266 -1.00 6.08 -13.70
C ILE A 266 -1.54 4.67 -13.48
N GLY A 267 -2.69 4.34 -14.04
CA GLY A 267 -3.24 2.98 -14.07
C GLY A 267 -2.22 1.97 -14.61
N ALA A 268 -1.72 2.20 -15.82
CA ALA A 268 -0.77 1.30 -16.48
C ALA A 268 0.56 1.15 -15.72
N THR A 269 1.11 2.24 -15.16
CA THR A 269 2.34 2.17 -14.35
C THR A 269 2.12 1.46 -13.03
N THR A 270 0.97 1.67 -12.37
CA THR A 270 0.59 0.92 -11.15
C THR A 270 0.47 -0.57 -11.48
N THR A 271 -0.19 -0.95 -12.58
CA THR A 271 -0.32 -2.37 -12.96
C THR A 271 1.04 -3.01 -13.17
N LEU A 272 1.98 -2.33 -13.82
CA LEU A 272 3.33 -2.83 -14.01
C LEU A 272 4.09 -2.96 -12.68
N ALA A 273 3.92 -2.01 -11.77
CA ALA A 273 4.53 -2.03 -10.45
C ALA A 273 3.98 -3.18 -9.59
N CYS A 274 2.65 -3.33 -9.53
CA CYS A 274 1.98 -4.45 -8.86
C CYS A 274 2.41 -5.79 -9.44
N PHE A 275 2.34 -5.94 -10.76
CA PHE A 275 2.78 -7.15 -11.44
C PHE A 275 4.22 -7.56 -11.07
N ALA A 276 5.12 -6.57 -10.90
CA ALA A 276 6.51 -6.83 -10.55
C ALA A 276 6.69 -7.32 -9.11
N HIS A 277 5.86 -6.88 -8.15
CA HIS A 277 5.93 -7.37 -6.77
C HIS A 277 5.03 -8.60 -6.51
N GLU A 278 4.04 -8.84 -7.36
CA GLU A 278 3.17 -10.02 -7.25
C GLU A 278 3.88 -11.32 -7.58
N ILE A 279 4.69 -11.38 -8.65
CA ILE A 279 5.40 -12.63 -9.01
C ILE A 279 6.24 -13.15 -7.83
N PRO A 280 7.08 -12.33 -7.17
CA PRO A 280 7.89 -12.79 -6.05
C PRO A 280 7.07 -13.07 -4.78
N HIS A 281 5.99 -12.31 -4.51
CA HIS A 281 5.07 -12.55 -3.39
C HIS A 281 4.37 -13.91 -3.53
N GLU A 282 3.76 -14.17 -4.68
CA GLU A 282 3.06 -15.42 -5.01
C GLU A 282 3.96 -16.66 -4.90
N ILE A 283 5.23 -16.53 -5.32
CA ILE A 283 6.23 -17.59 -5.17
C ILE A 283 6.53 -17.86 -3.70
N ALA A 284 6.59 -16.79 -2.89
CA ALA A 284 6.89 -16.91 -1.48
C ALA A 284 5.73 -17.58 -0.73
N ASP A 285 4.51 -17.15 -0.96
CA ASP A 285 3.29 -17.68 -0.35
C ASP A 285 3.04 -19.14 -0.74
N TYR A 286 3.22 -19.47 -2.02
CA TYR A 286 3.20 -20.86 -2.49
C TYR A 286 4.18 -21.73 -1.70
N SER A 287 5.40 -21.25 -1.46
CA SER A 287 6.41 -22.01 -0.72
C SER A 287 6.02 -22.25 0.75
N ILE A 288 5.35 -21.28 1.39
CA ILE A 288 4.85 -21.39 2.76
C ILE A 288 3.75 -22.45 2.84
N LEU A 289 2.84 -22.48 1.88
CA LEU A 289 1.76 -23.47 1.81
C LEU A 289 2.31 -24.89 1.66
N ILE A 290 3.25 -25.10 0.73
CA ILE A 290 3.91 -26.42 0.55
C ILE A 290 4.62 -26.86 1.83
N ARG A 291 5.40 -25.98 2.47
CA ARG A 291 6.10 -26.28 3.73
C ARG A 291 5.16 -26.56 4.90
N SER A 292 3.96 -25.98 4.88
CA SER A 292 2.90 -26.23 5.87
C SER A 292 2.11 -27.52 5.60
N GLY A 293 2.46 -28.26 4.54
CA GLY A 293 1.90 -29.57 4.22
C GLY A 293 0.78 -29.56 3.18
N PHE A 294 0.56 -28.46 2.47
CA PHE A 294 -0.36 -28.45 1.33
C PHE A 294 0.27 -29.18 0.15
N THR A 295 -0.54 -29.93 -0.59
CA THR A 295 -0.13 -30.45 -1.90
C THR A 295 -0.06 -29.32 -2.92
N LYS A 296 0.71 -29.48 -4.01
CA LYS A 296 0.79 -28.49 -5.10
C LYS A 296 -0.58 -28.03 -5.60
N ARG A 297 -1.54 -28.95 -5.77
CA ARG A 297 -2.91 -28.60 -6.20
C ARG A 297 -3.67 -27.79 -5.16
N GLN A 298 -3.50 -28.08 -3.87
CA GLN A 298 -4.12 -27.32 -2.80
C GLN A 298 -3.51 -25.93 -2.67
N ALA A 299 -2.18 -25.82 -2.73
CA ALA A 299 -1.48 -24.54 -2.67
C ALA A 299 -1.89 -23.63 -3.83
N MET A 300 -1.82 -24.14 -5.08
CA MET A 300 -2.27 -23.38 -6.26
C MET A 300 -3.75 -23.02 -6.20
N GLY A 301 -4.61 -23.93 -5.75
CA GLY A 301 -6.05 -23.63 -5.60
C GLY A 301 -6.33 -22.57 -4.54
N SER A 302 -5.48 -22.48 -3.51
CA SER A 302 -5.61 -21.48 -2.46
C SER A 302 -5.14 -20.10 -2.94
N GLN A 303 -4.03 -20.01 -3.69
CA GLN A 303 -3.61 -18.74 -4.31
C GLN A 303 -4.62 -18.23 -5.35
N PHE A 304 -5.22 -19.12 -6.13
CA PHE A 304 -6.30 -18.70 -7.03
C PHE A 304 -7.53 -18.17 -6.27
N LEU A 305 -7.80 -18.71 -5.07
CA LEU A 305 -8.88 -18.22 -4.22
C LEU A 305 -8.54 -16.84 -3.61
N THR A 306 -7.30 -16.61 -3.20
CA THR A 306 -6.87 -15.30 -2.67
C THR A 306 -6.91 -14.21 -3.75
N ALA A 307 -6.56 -14.57 -5.00
CA ALA A 307 -6.67 -13.72 -6.18
C ALA A 307 -8.10 -13.22 -6.48
N VAL A 308 -9.16 -13.90 -6.01
CA VAL A 308 -10.55 -13.38 -6.09
C VAL A 308 -10.68 -12.07 -5.31
N GLY A 309 -9.91 -11.91 -4.24
CA GLY A 309 -9.84 -10.68 -3.45
C GLY A 309 -9.52 -9.46 -4.30
N ALA A 310 -8.64 -9.59 -5.30
CA ALA A 310 -8.30 -8.49 -6.19
C ALA A 310 -9.49 -8.02 -7.02
N PHE A 311 -10.31 -8.93 -7.54
CA PHE A 311 -11.54 -8.54 -8.22
C PHE A 311 -12.52 -7.84 -7.26
N VAL A 312 -12.66 -8.32 -6.03
CA VAL A 312 -13.48 -7.66 -4.99
C VAL A 312 -13.00 -6.23 -4.76
N GLY A 313 -11.69 -6.03 -4.60
CA GLY A 313 -11.07 -4.72 -4.47
C GLY A 313 -11.35 -3.80 -5.64
N THR A 314 -11.21 -4.31 -6.87
CA THR A 314 -11.47 -3.53 -8.09
C THR A 314 -12.92 -3.10 -8.21
N PHE A 315 -13.87 -4.01 -7.98
CA PHE A 315 -15.28 -3.65 -8.01
C PHE A 315 -15.65 -2.66 -6.89
N MET A 316 -15.04 -2.80 -5.71
CA MET A 316 -15.21 -1.85 -4.62
C MET A 316 -14.67 -0.46 -5.00
N GLY A 317 -13.50 -0.37 -5.62
CA GLY A 317 -12.94 0.90 -6.08
C GLY A 317 -13.78 1.56 -7.18
N ILE A 318 -14.26 0.78 -8.15
CA ILE A 318 -15.20 1.24 -9.19
C ILE A 318 -16.48 1.79 -8.52
N ALA A 319 -17.02 1.08 -7.54
CA ALA A 319 -18.21 1.52 -6.82
C ALA A 319 -17.96 2.82 -6.05
N ILE A 320 -16.86 2.93 -5.30
CA ILE A 320 -16.49 4.15 -4.56
C ILE A 320 -16.37 5.34 -5.51
N HIS A 321 -15.69 5.17 -6.66
CA HIS A 321 -15.58 6.22 -7.66
C HIS A 321 -16.95 6.64 -8.19
N ASN A 322 -17.78 5.69 -8.64
CA ASN A 322 -19.11 6.01 -9.19
C ASN A 322 -20.03 6.67 -8.14
N TYR A 323 -19.99 6.25 -6.88
CA TYR A 323 -20.73 6.91 -5.79
C TYR A 323 -20.22 8.34 -5.56
N SER A 324 -18.90 8.53 -5.60
CA SER A 324 -18.27 9.84 -5.47
C SER A 324 -18.64 10.77 -6.64
N SER A 325 -18.83 10.24 -7.85
CA SER A 325 -19.22 11.02 -9.03
C SER A 325 -20.73 11.27 -9.15
N SER A 326 -21.57 10.37 -8.61
CA SER A 326 -23.04 10.47 -8.67
C SER A 326 -23.66 11.38 -7.59
N GLY A 327 -22.96 11.61 -6.48
CA GLY A 327 -23.38 12.60 -5.46
C GLY A 327 -23.34 14.07 -5.93
N THR A 328 -22.86 14.31 -7.14
CA THR A 328 -22.56 15.63 -7.73
C THR A 328 -23.46 15.96 -8.95
N GLU A 329 -24.69 15.44 -8.96
CA GLU A 329 -25.69 15.51 -10.05
C GLU A 329 -26.29 16.92 -10.37
N HIS A 330 -25.58 18.04 -10.19
CA HIS A 330 -25.98 19.32 -10.80
C HIS A 330 -24.80 19.90 -11.60
N GLY A 331 -25.07 20.16 -12.89
CA GLY A 331 -24.08 20.46 -13.91
C GLY A 331 -23.08 21.58 -13.60
N ASP A 332 -21.96 21.50 -14.33
CA ASP A 332 -20.71 22.26 -14.20
C ASP A 332 -19.76 21.74 -13.10
N THR A 333 -19.14 20.61 -13.45
CA THR A 333 -18.19 19.76 -12.71
C THR A 333 -16.87 20.47 -12.42
N SER A 334 -16.91 21.54 -11.65
CA SER A 334 -15.69 22.24 -11.23
C SER A 334 -15.81 22.60 -9.77
N ALA A 335 -14.85 22.12 -8.97
CA ALA A 335 -14.84 22.41 -7.54
C ALA A 335 -14.91 23.93 -7.34
N ASP A 336 -15.84 24.40 -6.50
CA ASP A 336 -15.87 25.81 -6.09
C ASP A 336 -14.65 26.07 -5.22
N LEU A 337 -13.60 26.59 -5.84
CA LEU A 337 -12.33 26.91 -5.19
C LEU A 337 -12.52 28.03 -4.18
N THR A 338 -13.52 28.89 -4.36
CA THR A 338 -13.79 29.96 -3.40
C THR A 338 -14.49 29.44 -2.15
N ALA A 339 -15.38 28.45 -2.28
CA ALA A 339 -15.90 27.72 -1.14
C ALA A 339 -14.78 26.97 -0.40
N ALA A 340 -13.81 26.40 -1.13
CA ALA A 340 -12.66 25.74 -0.52
C ALA A 340 -11.79 26.71 0.29
N VAL A 341 -11.48 27.90 -0.23
CA VAL A 341 -10.79 28.97 0.51
C VAL A 341 -11.54 29.35 1.80
N ARG A 342 -12.87 29.35 1.76
CA ARG A 342 -13.72 29.67 2.92
C ARG A 342 -13.89 28.50 3.89
N GLY A 343 -13.46 27.29 3.53
CA GLY A 343 -13.72 26.07 4.28
C GLY A 343 -15.19 25.62 4.24
N GLU A 344 -15.92 26.01 3.20
CA GLU A 344 -17.34 25.71 2.96
C GLU A 344 -17.54 24.83 1.72
N ALA A 345 -16.48 24.23 1.18
CA ALA A 345 -16.60 23.37 -0.01
C ALA A 345 -17.45 22.13 0.27
N SER A 346 -18.11 21.61 -0.78
CA SER A 346 -19.03 20.48 -0.71
C SER A 346 -18.36 19.14 -0.41
N GLY A 347 -17.02 19.05 -0.48
CA GLY A 347 -16.27 17.86 -0.13
C GLY A 347 -16.10 17.70 1.38
N LEU A 348 -15.24 16.75 1.74
CA LEU A 348 -15.08 16.32 3.13
C LEU A 348 -14.51 17.45 4.00
N LEU A 349 -15.12 17.68 5.16
CA LEU A 349 -14.72 18.70 6.16
C LEU A 349 -14.55 20.12 5.57
N GLY A 350 -15.36 20.47 4.56
CA GLY A 350 -15.31 21.80 3.95
C GLY A 350 -14.16 21.99 2.94
N THR A 351 -13.56 20.88 2.48
CA THR A 351 -12.50 20.88 1.45
C THR A 351 -13.03 20.40 0.10
N THR A 352 -12.21 20.40 -0.95
CA THR A 352 -12.55 19.84 -2.26
C THR A 352 -12.43 18.32 -2.33
N VAL A 353 -11.96 17.66 -1.27
CA VAL A 353 -11.68 16.22 -1.25
C VAL A 353 -12.98 15.42 -1.28
N VAL A 354 -13.10 14.49 -2.21
CA VAL A 354 -14.23 13.55 -2.31
C VAL A 354 -13.82 12.13 -1.91
N ALA A 355 -14.79 11.22 -1.79
CA ALA A 355 -14.51 9.85 -1.34
C ALA A 355 -13.54 9.09 -2.28
N GLY A 356 -13.61 9.34 -3.60
CA GLY A 356 -12.67 8.78 -4.58
C GLY A 356 -11.20 9.14 -4.29
N ASP A 357 -10.94 10.40 -3.93
CA ASP A 357 -9.59 10.90 -3.63
C ASP A 357 -8.93 10.19 -2.42
N LEU A 358 -9.73 9.55 -1.57
CA LEU A 358 -9.25 8.88 -0.36
C LEU A 358 -8.81 7.43 -0.62
N VAL A 359 -9.13 6.87 -1.79
CA VAL A 359 -8.86 5.47 -2.08
C VAL A 359 -7.35 5.20 -2.21
N ILE A 360 -6.65 5.99 -3.04
CA ILE A 360 -5.19 5.87 -3.21
C ILE A 360 -4.43 6.06 -1.90
N PRO A 361 -4.66 7.12 -1.10
CA PRO A 361 -3.97 7.27 0.18
C PRO A 361 -4.28 6.14 1.15
N PHE A 362 -5.55 5.68 1.23
CA PHE A 362 -5.90 4.53 2.05
C PHE A 362 -5.11 3.28 1.65
N VAL A 363 -5.04 2.96 0.35
CA VAL A 363 -4.26 1.84 -0.18
C VAL A 363 -2.77 2.01 0.14
N ALA A 364 -2.21 3.21 -0.07
CA ALA A 364 -0.81 3.50 0.23
C ALA A 364 -0.47 3.24 1.71
N GLY A 365 -1.39 3.57 2.62
CA GLY A 365 -1.28 3.25 4.04
C GLY A 365 -1.26 1.75 4.32
N GLY A 366 -2.16 0.99 3.68
CA GLY A 366 -2.21 -0.47 3.79
C GLY A 366 -0.93 -1.15 3.30
N PHE A 367 -0.44 -0.75 2.12
CA PHE A 367 0.84 -1.25 1.59
C PHE A 367 2.03 -0.86 2.46
N MET A 368 2.04 0.35 3.03
CA MET A 368 3.09 0.74 3.98
C MET A 368 3.12 -0.18 5.20
N TYR A 369 1.94 -0.59 5.70
CA TYR A 369 1.85 -1.56 6.78
C TYR A 369 2.38 -2.94 6.35
N ILE A 370 1.90 -3.49 5.22
CA ILE A 370 2.34 -4.79 4.71
C ILE A 370 3.87 -4.83 4.53
N GLY A 371 4.41 -3.86 3.80
CA GLY A 371 5.84 -3.80 3.51
C GLY A 371 6.70 -3.57 4.75
N ALA A 372 6.37 -2.58 5.58
CA ALA A 372 7.24 -2.15 6.67
C ALA A 372 7.08 -2.95 7.97
N VAL A 373 5.88 -3.47 8.25
CA VAL A 373 5.55 -4.11 9.52
C VAL A 373 5.36 -5.61 9.38
N ALA A 374 4.64 -6.07 8.35
CA ALA A 374 4.38 -7.50 8.19
C ALA A 374 5.58 -8.26 7.60
N VAL A 375 6.22 -7.70 6.57
CA VAL A 375 7.24 -8.43 5.78
C VAL A 375 8.68 -8.03 6.13
N LEU A 376 8.99 -6.74 6.32
CA LEU A 376 10.36 -6.31 6.58
C LEU A 376 11.02 -6.97 7.82
N PRO A 377 10.34 -7.18 8.96
CA PRO A 377 10.94 -7.84 10.11
C PRO A 377 11.33 -9.30 9.84
N THR A 378 10.55 -10.05 9.05
CA THR A 378 10.85 -11.45 8.72
C THR A 378 12.11 -11.55 7.87
N LEU A 379 12.27 -10.63 6.91
CA LEU A 379 13.49 -10.49 6.11
C LEU A 379 14.73 -10.19 6.96
N LEU A 380 14.60 -9.31 7.95
CA LEU A 380 15.71 -8.93 8.83
C LEU A 380 16.14 -10.10 9.72
N GLN A 381 15.20 -10.91 10.22
CA GLN A 381 15.48 -12.06 11.07
C GLN A 381 16.16 -13.21 10.32
N GLU A 382 15.84 -13.42 9.04
CA GLU A 382 16.45 -14.50 8.24
C GLU A 382 17.75 -14.10 7.53
N SER A 383 18.12 -12.82 7.51
CA SER A 383 19.35 -12.35 6.87
C SER A 383 20.61 -12.82 7.63
N ARG A 384 21.25 -13.89 7.13
CA ARG A 384 22.40 -14.53 7.80
C ARG A 384 23.69 -13.70 7.78
N SER A 385 23.81 -12.68 6.93
CA SER A 385 24.96 -11.75 6.93
C SER A 385 24.73 -10.52 6.05
N GLY A 386 24.93 -9.31 6.59
CA GLY A 386 24.85 -8.06 5.81
C GLY A 386 25.84 -7.99 4.62
N LYS A 387 26.96 -8.74 4.68
CA LYS A 387 27.91 -8.87 3.56
C LYS A 387 27.32 -9.65 2.38
N GLN A 388 26.43 -10.61 2.65
CA GLN A 388 25.76 -11.38 1.61
C GLN A 388 24.68 -10.53 0.93
N ALA A 389 23.88 -9.79 1.70
CA ALA A 389 22.90 -8.84 1.16
C ALA A 389 23.55 -7.78 0.26
N LEU A 390 24.70 -7.21 0.67
CA LEU A 390 25.44 -6.24 -0.14
C LEU A 390 25.92 -6.86 -1.47
N LYS A 391 26.39 -8.11 -1.42
CA LYS A 391 26.89 -8.84 -2.59
C LYS A 391 25.76 -9.24 -3.55
N GLU A 392 24.58 -9.56 -3.03
CA GLU A 392 23.38 -9.81 -3.82
C GLU A 392 22.87 -8.52 -4.48
N MET A 393 22.85 -7.41 -3.74
CA MET A 393 22.51 -6.09 -4.29
C MET A 393 23.49 -5.67 -5.40
N GLU A 394 24.79 -5.87 -5.21
CA GLU A 394 25.82 -5.61 -6.23
C GLU A 394 25.60 -6.45 -7.49
N ARG A 395 25.24 -7.74 -7.34
CA ARG A 395 24.90 -8.62 -8.47
C ARG A 395 23.65 -8.15 -9.20
N MET A 396 22.63 -7.70 -8.49
CA MET A 396 21.37 -7.20 -9.07
C MET A 396 21.60 -5.89 -9.84
N ILE A 397 22.36 -4.96 -9.26
CA ILE A 397 22.76 -3.70 -9.93
C ILE A 397 23.63 -3.99 -11.15
N SER A 398 24.58 -4.92 -11.05
CA SER A 398 25.43 -5.36 -12.17
C SER A 398 24.62 -5.97 -13.31
N LEU A 399 23.58 -6.76 -13.00
CA LEU A 399 22.66 -7.34 -13.98
C LEU A 399 21.91 -6.24 -14.73
N ILE A 400 21.33 -5.27 -14.01
CA ILE A 400 20.62 -4.13 -14.59
C ILE A 400 21.56 -3.28 -15.46
N ALA A 401 22.77 -3.00 -14.98
CA ALA A 401 23.79 -2.26 -15.75
C ALA A 401 24.21 -2.99 -17.03
N ARG A 402 24.34 -4.32 -16.98
CA ARG A 402 24.63 -5.16 -18.15
C ARG A 402 23.47 -5.22 -19.16
N MET A 403 22.21 -5.23 -18.69
CA MET A 403 21.05 -5.14 -19.57
C MET A 403 21.01 -3.80 -20.31
N LYS A 404 21.32 -2.70 -19.62
CA LYS A 404 21.40 -1.36 -20.22
C LYS A 404 22.55 -1.24 -21.24
N GLY A 405 23.69 -1.91 -20.98
CA GLY A 405 24.84 -1.94 -21.89
C GLY A 405 24.65 -2.75 -23.18
N ARG A 406 23.71 -3.71 -23.22
CA ARG A 406 23.34 -4.43 -24.45
C ARG A 406 22.36 -3.65 -25.33
N SER A 407 21.46 -2.87 -24.73
CA SER A 407 20.51 -2.04 -25.48
C SER A 407 21.15 -0.85 -26.21
N SER A 408 22.40 -0.50 -25.93
CA SER A 408 23.13 0.58 -26.64
C SER A 408 24.01 0.08 -27.80
N LYS A 409 24.05 -1.23 -28.05
CA LYS A 409 24.86 -1.86 -29.13
C LYS A 409 24.02 -2.58 -30.19
N MET A 410 22.69 -2.50 -30.09
CA MET A 410 21.74 -2.76 -31.18
C MET A 410 21.18 -1.42 -31.62
#